data_AF-A0A6L8N205-F1
#
_entry.id   AF-A0A6L8N205-F1
#
_cell.length_a   1.000
_cell.length_b   1.000
_cell.length_c   1.000
_cell.angle_alpha   90.00
_cell.angle_beta   90.00
_cell.angle_gamma   90.00
#
_symmetry.space_group_name_H-M   'P 1'
#
loop_
_entity.id
_entity.type
_entity.pdbx_description
1 polymer ?
#
loop_
_entity_poly.entity_id
_entity_poly.type
_entity_poly.pdbx_seq_one_letter_code
_entity_poly.pdbx_strand_id
1 'polypeptide(L)'
;MPAGDTTLRPEIAHSWWRSERSGLTPAAPQPRVEPDAVDRRGRLRTAAGPVLAELARQLGETDFCVVLADRAARITELSGGGRALRDRLESLGVVSGGVFLEETTGTNSLATAYELRRGVAVHGEEHYLEPFKRFSCYGHPITHPVTRRLVGVLDITCPSAAGSPLLAPLVARAAS
;
A
#
# COMPACT_ATOMS: atom_id res chain seq x y z
N MET A 1 -1.39 -23.13 22.87
CA MET A 1 -2.65 -22.43 22.55
C MET A 1 -2.96 -22.72 21.10
N PRO A 2 -4.09 -23.32 20.72
CA PRO A 2 -4.41 -23.50 19.32
C PRO A 2 -4.69 -22.12 18.70
N ALA A 3 -4.16 -21.89 17.49
CA ALA A 3 -4.34 -20.67 16.72
C ALA A 3 -5.84 -20.39 16.52
N GLY A 4 -6.27 -19.18 16.83
CA GLY A 4 -7.65 -18.75 16.63
C GLY A 4 -8.03 -18.87 15.16
N ASP A 5 -9.13 -19.55 14.89
CA ASP A 5 -9.81 -19.56 13.59
C ASP A 5 -10.23 -18.11 13.27
N THR A 6 -9.35 -17.40 12.56
CA THR A 6 -9.56 -15.99 12.25
C THR A 6 -10.19 -15.94 10.87
N THR A 7 -11.50 -16.08 10.82
CA THR A 7 -12.26 -15.84 9.59
C THR A 7 -11.92 -14.45 9.07
N LEU A 8 -11.33 -14.38 7.87
CA LEU A 8 -10.97 -13.11 7.23
C LEU A 8 -12.21 -12.22 7.10
N ARG A 9 -12.01 -10.90 7.25
CA ARG A 9 -13.07 -9.93 6.96
C ARG A 9 -13.56 -10.10 5.53
N PRO A 10 -14.85 -9.87 5.22
CA PRO A 10 -15.40 -10.14 3.89
C PRO A 10 -14.63 -9.47 2.75
N GLU A 11 -14.21 -8.22 2.92
CA GLU A 11 -13.42 -7.50 1.91
C GLU A 11 -12.03 -8.11 1.66
N ILE A 12 -11.41 -8.66 2.70
CA ILE A 12 -10.11 -9.34 2.63
C ILE A 12 -10.28 -10.70 1.96
N ALA A 13 -11.27 -11.50 2.38
CA ALA A 13 -11.60 -12.77 1.75
C ALA A 13 -11.90 -12.61 0.24
N HIS A 14 -12.62 -11.55 -0.14
CA HIS A 14 -12.90 -11.26 -1.55
C HIS A 14 -11.64 -10.86 -2.33
N SER A 15 -10.72 -10.12 -1.70
CA SER A 15 -9.42 -9.77 -2.30
C SER A 15 -8.54 -11.01 -2.51
N TRP A 16 -8.51 -11.91 -1.52
CA TRP A 16 -7.82 -13.21 -1.63
C TRP A 16 -8.36 -14.02 -2.80
N TRP A 17 -9.69 -14.12 -2.90
CA TRP A 17 -10.35 -14.80 -4.00
C TRP A 17 -10.00 -14.20 -5.38
N ARG A 18 -9.92 -12.87 -5.53
CA ARG A 18 -9.49 -12.23 -6.78
C ARG A 18 -8.02 -12.51 -7.10
N SER A 19 -7.16 -12.51 -6.08
CA SER A 19 -5.74 -12.81 -6.20
C SER A 19 -5.51 -14.25 -6.68
N GLU A 20 -6.16 -15.22 -6.03
CA GLU A 20 -6.12 -16.65 -6.40
C GLU A 20 -6.61 -16.90 -7.83
N ARG A 21 -7.71 -16.26 -8.23
CA ARG A 21 -8.27 -16.42 -9.58
C ARG A 21 -7.39 -15.83 -10.68
N SER A 22 -6.45 -14.99 -10.31
CA SER A 22 -5.43 -14.47 -11.22
C SER A 22 -4.22 -15.41 -11.35
N GLY A 23 -4.23 -16.56 -10.66
CA GLY A 23 -3.15 -17.54 -10.64
C GLY A 23 -2.02 -17.20 -9.66
N LEU A 24 -2.22 -16.20 -8.79
CA LEU A 24 -1.26 -15.86 -7.76
C LEU A 24 -1.23 -16.96 -6.70
N THR A 25 -0.06 -17.16 -6.10
CA THR A 25 0.12 -18.07 -4.95
C THR A 25 0.74 -17.28 -3.79
N PRO A 26 0.57 -17.68 -2.51
CA PRO A 26 1.15 -16.95 -1.38
C PRO A 26 2.68 -16.82 -1.41
N ALA A 27 3.35 -17.69 -2.17
CA ALA A 27 4.80 -17.71 -2.39
C ALA A 27 5.22 -17.07 -3.73
N ALA A 28 4.32 -16.33 -4.39
CA ALA A 28 4.57 -15.70 -5.68
C ALA A 28 5.83 -14.81 -5.67
N PRO A 29 6.50 -14.67 -6.83
CA PRO A 29 7.71 -13.87 -6.95
C PRO A 29 7.44 -12.38 -6.70
N GLN A 30 8.52 -11.59 -6.64
CA GLN A 30 8.46 -10.14 -6.48
C GLN A 30 7.61 -9.46 -7.58
N PRO A 31 7.01 -8.30 -7.27
CA PRO A 31 6.22 -7.54 -8.24
C PRO A 31 7.02 -7.13 -9.47
N ARG A 32 6.30 -6.91 -10.56
CA ARG A 32 6.81 -6.22 -11.74
C ARG A 32 7.23 -4.79 -11.38
N VAL A 33 8.39 -4.37 -11.86
CA VAL A 33 8.90 -3.01 -11.69
C VAL A 33 9.04 -2.34 -13.06
N GLU A 34 8.53 -1.12 -13.18
CA GLU A 34 8.57 -0.30 -14.39
C GLU A 34 9.16 1.09 -14.09
N PRO A 35 10.48 1.22 -13.89
CA PRO A 35 11.10 2.48 -13.45
C PRO A 35 10.94 3.62 -14.46
N ASP A 36 11.01 3.29 -15.76
CA ASP A 36 10.97 4.27 -16.85
C ASP A 36 9.56 4.86 -17.06
N ALA A 37 8.52 4.19 -16.55
CA ALA A 37 7.14 4.63 -16.66
C ALA A 37 6.71 5.56 -15.50
N VAL A 38 7.60 5.82 -14.53
CA VAL A 38 7.30 6.70 -13.39
C VAL A 38 7.30 8.17 -13.84
N ASP A 39 6.12 8.80 -13.81
CA ASP A 39 5.99 10.23 -14.06
C ASP A 39 6.46 11.06 -12.86
N ARG A 40 7.76 11.40 -12.86
CA ARG A 40 8.40 12.19 -11.80
C ARG A 40 7.97 13.66 -11.77
N ARG A 41 7.22 14.16 -12.75
CA ARG A 41 6.79 15.57 -12.83
C ARG A 41 5.28 15.71 -13.02
N GLY A 42 4.55 14.62 -12.83
CA GLY A 42 3.11 14.55 -13.01
C GLY A 42 2.34 15.35 -11.97
N ARG A 43 1.10 15.71 -12.35
CA ARG A 43 0.19 16.48 -11.49
C ARG A 43 -0.04 15.83 -10.12
N LEU A 44 -0.14 14.50 -10.07
CA LEU A 44 -0.31 13.76 -8.81
C LEU A 44 0.86 14.04 -7.87
N ARG A 45 2.10 13.88 -8.36
CA ARG A 45 3.30 14.08 -7.55
C ARG A 45 3.45 15.53 -7.11
N THR A 46 3.19 16.49 -8.00
CA THR A 46 3.21 17.91 -7.65
C THR A 46 2.21 18.25 -6.56
N ALA A 47 0.98 17.71 -6.65
CA ALA A 47 -0.07 17.95 -5.65
C ALA A 47 0.21 17.23 -4.32
N ALA A 48 0.73 16.00 -4.38
CA ALA A 48 1.00 15.18 -3.20
C ALA A 48 2.27 15.62 -2.44
N GLY A 49 3.23 16.26 -3.10
CA GLY A 49 4.53 16.62 -2.53
C GLY A 49 4.47 17.29 -1.15
N PRO A 50 3.68 18.36 -0.95
CA PRO A 50 3.53 18.99 0.36
C PRO A 50 2.95 18.06 1.44
N VAL A 51 1.98 17.21 1.06
CA VAL A 51 1.35 16.25 1.98
C VAL A 51 2.33 15.15 2.37
N LEU A 52 3.09 14.61 1.41
CA LEU A 52 4.11 13.61 1.66
C LEU A 52 5.23 14.15 2.57
N ALA A 53 5.67 15.39 2.34
CA ALA A 53 6.67 16.04 3.19
C ALA A 53 6.17 16.23 4.62
N GLU A 54 4.91 16.64 4.80
CA GLU A 54 4.31 16.80 6.12
C GLU A 54 4.12 15.46 6.84
N LEU A 55 3.64 14.42 6.15
CA LEU A 55 3.54 13.07 6.72
C LEU A 55 4.92 12.53 7.12
N ALA A 56 5.91 12.67 6.26
CA ALA A 56 7.29 12.25 6.57
C ALA A 56 7.83 13.01 7.80
N ARG A 57 7.50 14.29 7.96
CA ARG A 57 7.90 15.09 9.13
C ARG A 57 7.16 14.66 10.41
N GLN A 58 5.86 14.38 10.33
CA GLN A 58 5.05 13.93 11.47
C GLN A 58 5.45 12.53 11.95
N LEU A 59 5.76 11.65 11.01
CA LEU A 59 6.18 10.29 11.29
C LEU A 59 7.66 10.25 11.70
N GLY A 60 8.52 11.10 11.15
CA GLY A 60 9.95 11.15 11.49
C GLY A 60 10.73 9.90 11.04
N GLU A 61 11.89 9.66 11.67
CA GLU A 61 12.74 8.45 11.46
C GLU A 61 12.18 7.21 12.19
N THR A 62 10.86 7.04 12.18
CA THR A 62 10.16 5.92 12.81
C THR A 62 10.03 4.73 11.87
N ASP A 63 9.39 3.65 12.34
CA ASP A 63 9.07 2.47 11.55
C ASP A 63 7.85 2.67 10.62
N PHE A 64 7.62 3.88 10.09
CA PHE A 64 6.53 4.15 9.14
C PHE A 64 7.09 4.65 7.80
N CYS A 65 6.71 3.99 6.71
CA CYS A 65 7.00 4.41 5.35
C CYS A 65 5.70 4.87 4.67
N VAL A 66 5.74 6.06 4.07
CA VAL A 66 4.65 6.60 3.25
C VAL A 66 4.92 6.24 1.80
N VAL A 67 3.93 5.68 1.12
CA VAL A 67 4.03 5.23 -0.27
C VAL A 67 2.94 5.89 -1.10
N LEU A 68 3.33 6.46 -2.25
CA LEU A 68 2.40 7.05 -3.22
C LEU A 68 2.42 6.23 -4.51
N ALA A 69 1.26 5.70 -4.91
CA ALA A 69 1.07 5.03 -6.20
C ALA A 69 0.18 5.84 -7.14
N ASP A 70 0.45 5.75 -8.45
CA ASP A 70 -0.36 6.40 -9.50
C ASP A 70 -1.61 5.59 -9.89
N ARG A 71 -2.35 6.09 -10.89
CA ARG A 71 -3.57 5.47 -11.42
C ARG A 71 -3.37 4.10 -12.07
N ALA A 72 -2.13 3.70 -12.33
CA ALA A 72 -1.77 2.36 -12.82
C ALA A 72 -1.28 1.47 -11.67
N ALA A 73 -1.52 1.88 -10.41
CA ALA A 73 -1.02 1.25 -9.20
C ALA A 73 0.52 1.13 -9.17
N ARG A 74 1.21 2.04 -9.86
CA ARG A 74 2.67 2.10 -9.89
C ARG A 74 3.16 3.03 -8.80
N ILE A 75 4.05 2.55 -7.93
CA ILE A 75 4.68 3.37 -6.90
C ILE A 75 5.51 4.46 -7.58
N THR A 76 5.24 5.71 -7.22
CA THR A 76 5.94 6.89 -7.72
C THR A 76 6.92 7.45 -6.70
N GLU A 77 6.57 7.35 -5.41
CA GLU A 77 7.37 7.91 -4.33
C GLU A 77 7.26 7.05 -3.07
N LEU A 78 8.38 6.96 -2.34
CA LEU A 78 8.47 6.39 -1.00
C LEU A 78 9.19 7.41 -0.11
N SER A 79 8.66 7.67 1.08
CA SER A 79 9.26 8.60 2.04
C SER A 79 9.11 8.12 3.47
N GLY A 80 10.03 8.55 4.35
CA GLY A 80 10.09 8.08 5.74
C GLY A 80 10.65 6.66 5.88
N GLY A 81 10.50 6.10 7.09
CA GLY A 81 10.91 4.75 7.47
C GLY A 81 12.40 4.66 7.77
N GLY A 82 12.79 4.04 8.89
CA GLY A 82 14.20 3.72 9.17
C GLY A 82 14.83 2.81 8.09
N ARG A 83 16.17 2.79 8.00
CA ARG A 83 16.91 1.98 7.01
C ARG A 83 16.43 0.52 6.95
N ALA A 84 16.27 -0.12 8.11
CA ALA A 84 15.86 -1.51 8.19
C ALA A 84 14.46 -1.78 7.59
N LEU A 85 13.53 -0.83 7.73
CA LEU A 85 12.21 -0.92 7.10
C LEU A 85 12.34 -0.74 5.58
N ARG A 86 13.09 0.27 5.12
CA ARG A 86 13.29 0.52 3.70
C ARG A 86 13.92 -0.67 2.99
N ASP A 87 15.01 -1.23 3.51
CA ASP A 87 15.68 -2.41 2.93
C ASP A 87 14.72 -3.62 2.84
N ARG A 88 13.84 -3.77 3.84
CA ARG A 88 12.81 -4.81 3.85
C ARG A 88 11.71 -4.58 2.82
N LEU A 89 11.31 -3.33 2.58
CA LEU A 89 10.31 -2.98 1.57
C LEU A 89 10.91 -3.13 0.16
N GLU A 90 12.13 -2.66 -0.05
CA GLU A 90 12.86 -2.80 -1.31
C GLU A 90 13.04 -4.27 -1.72
N SER A 91 13.39 -5.15 -0.77
CA SER A 91 13.50 -6.60 -1.03
C SER A 91 12.17 -7.30 -1.34
N LEU A 92 11.04 -6.60 -1.23
CA LEU A 92 9.71 -7.06 -1.68
C LEU A 92 9.22 -6.30 -2.93
N GLY A 93 10.09 -5.52 -3.57
CA GLY A 93 9.75 -4.74 -4.76
C GLY A 93 8.84 -3.54 -4.47
N VAL A 94 8.72 -3.13 -3.20
CA VAL A 94 8.12 -1.85 -2.80
C VAL A 94 9.15 -0.76 -3.08
N VAL A 95 9.31 -0.44 -4.37
CA VAL A 95 10.28 0.51 -4.91
C VAL A 95 9.60 1.42 -5.92
N SER A 96 10.21 2.57 -6.23
CA SER A 96 9.71 3.42 -7.32
C SER A 96 9.66 2.62 -8.63
N GLY A 97 8.49 2.60 -9.28
CA GLY A 97 8.20 1.78 -10.45
C GLY A 97 7.51 0.44 -10.13
N GLY A 98 7.48 -0.01 -8.88
CA GLY A 98 6.79 -1.25 -8.50
C GLY A 98 5.28 -1.15 -8.75
N VAL A 99 4.69 -2.15 -9.42
CA VAL A 99 3.25 -2.18 -9.75
C VAL A 99 2.51 -3.12 -8.79
N PHE A 100 1.54 -2.57 -8.06
CA PHE A 100 0.84 -3.26 -6.97
C PHE A 100 -0.66 -3.41 -7.28
N LEU A 101 -1.01 -4.51 -7.93
CA LEU A 101 -2.40 -4.93 -8.18
C LEU A 101 -2.67 -6.26 -7.47
N GLU A 102 -3.92 -6.57 -7.16
CA GLU A 102 -4.23 -7.82 -6.46
C GLU A 102 -3.82 -9.06 -7.28
N GLU A 103 -3.91 -8.96 -8.61
CA GLU A 103 -3.46 -10.00 -9.55
C GLU A 103 -1.94 -10.26 -9.53
N THR A 104 -1.11 -9.31 -9.06
CA THR A 104 0.37 -9.42 -9.06
C THR A 104 1.00 -9.42 -7.67
N THR A 105 0.41 -8.72 -6.70
CA THR A 105 0.95 -8.55 -5.34
C THR A 105 -0.02 -8.98 -4.26
N GLY A 106 -1.17 -9.52 -4.65
CA GLY A 106 -2.18 -10.02 -3.75
C GLY A 106 -2.82 -8.93 -2.90
N THR A 107 -3.49 -9.35 -1.84
CA THR A 107 -4.07 -8.45 -0.85
C THR A 107 -2.99 -7.66 -0.11
N ASN A 108 -2.93 -6.38 -0.41
CA ASN A 108 -2.20 -5.35 0.33
C ASN A 108 -2.98 -4.03 0.24
N SER A 109 -2.61 -3.04 1.04
CA SER A 109 -3.34 -1.77 1.12
C SER A 109 -3.35 -0.95 -0.19
N LEU A 110 -2.27 -0.98 -0.98
CA LEU A 110 -2.22 -0.31 -2.29
C LEU A 110 -3.19 -0.96 -3.28
N ALA A 111 -3.03 -2.26 -3.50
CA ALA A 111 -3.80 -3.06 -4.43
C ALA A 111 -5.28 -3.12 -4.06
N THR A 112 -5.58 -3.35 -2.78
CA THR A 112 -6.96 -3.53 -2.31
C THR A 112 -7.71 -2.19 -2.28
N ALA A 113 -7.06 -1.08 -1.91
CA ALA A 113 -7.67 0.25 -2.02
C ALA A 113 -7.92 0.64 -3.49
N TYR A 114 -7.01 0.25 -4.39
CA TYR A 114 -7.16 0.45 -5.83
C TYR A 114 -8.41 -0.26 -6.38
N GLU A 115 -8.61 -1.52 -6.00
CA GLU A 115 -9.77 -2.32 -6.42
C GLU A 115 -11.08 -1.85 -5.76
N LEU A 116 -11.08 -1.65 -4.43
CA LEU A 116 -12.31 -1.31 -3.70
C LEU A 116 -12.73 0.16 -3.86
N ARG A 117 -11.85 1.04 -4.35
CA ARG A 117 -12.09 2.49 -4.45
C ARG A 117 -12.52 3.14 -3.13
N ARG A 118 -12.01 2.61 -2.01
CA ARG A 118 -12.19 3.14 -0.65
C ARG A 118 -10.98 2.80 0.21
N GLY A 119 -10.84 3.49 1.34
CA GLY A 119 -9.77 3.21 2.29
C GLY A 119 -9.84 1.79 2.86
N VAL A 120 -8.69 1.18 3.10
CA VAL A 120 -8.55 -0.16 3.69
C VAL A 120 -7.29 -0.24 4.54
N ALA A 121 -7.37 -0.96 5.65
CA ALA A 121 -6.22 -1.40 6.40
C ALA A 121 -6.06 -2.91 6.20
N VAL A 122 -4.82 -3.38 6.05
CA VAL A 122 -4.48 -4.80 5.88
C VAL A 122 -3.42 -5.14 6.92
N HIS A 123 -3.69 -6.15 7.75
CA HIS A 123 -2.88 -6.48 8.91
C HIS A 123 -2.35 -7.91 8.86
N GLY A 124 -1.04 -8.07 8.92
CA GLY A 124 -0.42 -9.37 9.15
C GLY A 124 -0.94 -10.45 8.21
N GLU A 125 -1.55 -11.49 8.78
CA GLU A 125 -2.18 -12.63 8.08
C GLU A 125 -3.29 -12.24 7.09
N GLU A 126 -3.79 -11.01 7.08
CA GLU A 126 -4.69 -10.53 6.03
C GLU A 126 -3.99 -10.29 4.69
N HIS A 127 -2.66 -10.17 4.69
CA HIS A 127 -1.89 -10.11 3.46
C HIS A 127 -1.89 -11.47 2.77
N TYR A 128 -2.20 -11.47 1.47
CA TYR A 128 -2.24 -12.70 0.69
C TYR A 128 -0.85 -13.33 0.50
N LEU A 129 0.17 -12.49 0.24
CA LEU A 129 1.54 -12.97 0.08
C LEU A 129 2.23 -13.08 1.44
N GLU A 130 2.87 -14.23 1.66
CA GLU A 130 3.55 -14.58 2.91
C GLU A 130 4.58 -13.53 3.35
N PRO A 131 5.42 -12.96 2.46
CA PRO A 131 6.42 -11.98 2.86
C PRO A 131 5.84 -10.66 3.40
N PHE A 132 4.59 -10.32 3.06
CA PHE A 132 3.93 -9.10 3.52
C PHE A 132 3.27 -9.24 4.90
N LYS A 133 3.11 -10.46 5.42
CA LYS A 133 2.45 -10.71 6.72
C LYS A 133 3.17 -10.16 7.95
N ARG A 134 4.36 -9.59 7.78
CA ARG A 134 5.10 -8.88 8.84
C ARG A 134 4.74 -7.40 8.96
N PHE A 135 3.81 -6.92 8.13
CA PHE A 135 3.43 -5.51 8.07
C PHE A 135 1.97 -5.25 8.46
N SER A 136 1.70 -4.00 8.79
CA SER A 136 0.38 -3.39 8.83
C SER A 136 0.40 -2.23 7.85
N CYS A 137 -0.55 -2.22 6.91
CA CYS A 137 -0.58 -1.24 5.83
C CYS A 137 -1.95 -0.55 5.77
N TYR A 138 -1.96 0.74 5.43
CA TYR A 138 -3.13 1.60 5.50
C TYR A 138 -3.23 2.42 4.22
N GLY A 139 -4.11 2.01 3.31
CA GLY A 139 -4.22 2.57 1.96
C GLY A 139 -5.51 3.37 1.80
N HIS A 140 -5.44 4.49 1.09
CA HIS A 140 -6.61 5.28 0.71
C HIS A 140 -6.50 5.78 -0.73
N PRO A 141 -7.56 5.63 -1.54
CA PRO A 141 -7.55 6.16 -2.90
C PRO A 141 -7.52 7.69 -2.89
N ILE A 142 -6.77 8.25 -3.83
CA ILE A 142 -6.81 9.67 -4.20
C ILE A 142 -7.71 9.77 -5.43
N THR A 143 -8.80 10.54 -5.34
CA THR A 143 -9.75 10.70 -6.44
C THR A 143 -9.78 12.13 -6.93
N HIS A 144 -9.98 12.30 -8.24
CA HIS A 144 -10.12 13.61 -8.82
C HIS A 144 -11.43 14.25 -8.31
N PRO A 145 -11.40 15.47 -7.75
CA PRO A 145 -12.57 16.04 -7.04
C PRO A 145 -13.79 16.21 -7.94
N VAL A 146 -13.58 16.60 -9.21
CA VAL A 146 -14.65 16.76 -10.20
C VAL A 146 -15.06 15.44 -10.86
N THR A 147 -14.13 14.73 -11.51
CA THR A 147 -14.45 13.54 -12.31
C THR A 147 -14.68 12.27 -11.49
N ARG A 148 -14.34 12.29 -10.20
CA ARG A 148 -14.33 11.14 -9.29
C ARG A 148 -13.50 9.93 -9.76
N ARG A 149 -12.65 10.13 -10.78
CA ARG A 149 -11.72 9.10 -11.26
C ARG A 149 -10.59 8.90 -10.26
N LEU A 150 -10.15 7.67 -10.09
CA LEU A 150 -8.94 7.36 -9.32
C LEU A 150 -7.72 7.97 -10.01
N VAL A 151 -6.93 8.71 -9.24
CA VAL A 151 -5.68 9.34 -9.68
C VAL A 151 -4.47 8.62 -9.11
N GLY A 152 -4.62 8.00 -7.94
CA GLY A 152 -3.57 7.24 -7.27
C GLY A 152 -4.06 6.67 -5.94
N VAL A 153 -3.14 6.09 -5.18
CA VAL A 153 -3.38 5.58 -3.83
C VAL A 153 -2.26 6.09 -2.93
N LEU A 154 -2.63 6.60 -1.75
CA LEU A 154 -1.69 6.91 -0.67
C LEU A 154 -1.71 5.77 0.34
N ASP A 155 -0.55 5.33 0.77
CA ASP A 155 -0.40 4.27 1.77
C ASP A 155 0.58 4.68 2.88
N ILE A 156 0.34 4.17 4.08
CA ILE A 156 1.35 4.07 5.14
C ILE A 156 1.57 2.61 5.46
N THR A 157 2.82 2.16 5.36
CA THR A 157 3.27 0.82 5.71
C THR A 157 4.17 0.85 6.95
N CYS A 158 3.94 -0.04 7.90
CA CYS A 158 4.80 -0.24 9.08
C CYS A 158 4.91 -1.73 9.46
N PRO A 159 5.89 -2.12 10.30
CA PRO A 159 5.88 -3.43 10.95
C PRO A 159 4.58 -3.66 11.71
N SER A 160 4.08 -4.89 11.74
CA SER A 160 2.77 -5.18 12.37
C SER A 160 2.66 -4.70 13.82
N ALA A 161 3.76 -4.77 14.57
CA ALA A 161 3.83 -4.31 15.97
C ALA A 161 3.67 -2.79 16.16
N ALA A 162 3.92 -2.00 15.10
CA ALA A 162 3.76 -0.55 15.10
C ALA A 162 2.39 -0.10 14.53
N GLY A 163 1.52 -1.05 14.17
CA GLY A 163 0.18 -0.76 13.68
C GLY A 163 -0.67 0.00 14.71
N SER A 164 -1.46 0.95 14.24
CA SER A 164 -2.36 1.75 15.08
C SER A 164 -3.65 2.10 14.34
N PRO A 165 -4.83 2.05 15.01
CA PRO A 165 -6.10 2.45 14.39
C PRO A 165 -6.13 3.95 14.02
N LEU A 166 -5.21 4.76 14.53
CA LEU A 166 -5.10 6.18 14.19
C LEU A 166 -4.50 6.42 12.79
N LEU A 167 -3.85 5.42 12.18
CA LEU A 167 -3.22 5.57 10.87
C LEU A 167 -4.24 5.58 9.73
N ALA A 168 -5.31 4.77 9.81
CA ALA A 168 -6.37 4.78 8.81
C ALA A 168 -7.02 6.17 8.60
N PRO A 169 -7.50 6.89 9.64
CA PRO A 169 -8.05 8.23 9.48
C PRO A 169 -7.00 9.26 9.09
N LEU A 170 -5.73 9.09 9.49
CA LEU A 170 -4.63 9.97 9.06
C LEU A 170 -4.42 9.89 7.54
N VAL A 171 -4.34 8.69 6.99
CA VAL A 171 -4.15 8.47 5.53
C VAL A 171 -5.37 8.98 4.77
N ALA A 172 -6.59 8.70 5.26
CA ALA A 172 -7.82 9.18 4.63
C ALA A 172 -7.85 10.71 4.52
N ARG A 173 -7.51 11.41 5.60
CA ARG A 173 -7.42 12.88 5.61
C ARG A 173 -6.34 13.41 4.67
N ALA A 174 -5.20 12.72 4.59
CA ALA A 174 -4.10 13.11 3.71
C ALA A 174 -4.40 12.88 2.22
N ALA A 175 -5.25 11.92 1.89
CA ALA A 175 -5.63 11.56 0.51
C ALA A 175 -6.87 12.31 -0.03
N SER A 176 -7.47 13.20 0.78
CA SER A 176 -8.72 13.92 0.48
C SER A 176 -8.53 15.15 -0.40
#